data_AF-A0A7J6X4U6-F1
#
_entry.id   AF-A0A7J6X4U6-F1
#
_cell.length_a   1.000
_cell.length_b   1.000
_cell.length_c   1.000
_cell.angle_alpha   90.00
_cell.angle_beta   90.00
_cell.angle_gamma   90.00
#
_symmetry.space_group_name_H-M   'P 1'
#
loop_
_entity.id
_entity.type
_entity.pdbx_description
1 polymer ?
#
loop_
_entity_poly.entity_id
_entity_poly.type
_entity_poly.pdbx_seq_one_letter_code
_entity_poly.pdbx_strand_id
1 'polypeptide(L)'
;MANYYDVISTKRASITHILFDMDGLLLDTENLYTQVQEKILARFGKTFDWPLKVKMMGKKSLESAQIFVEDSGISDSLTPEQFLIQREDMLDHLFPTCKQMPGLFAFIE
;
A
#
# COMPACT_ATOMS: atom_id res chain seq x y z
N MET A 1 -34.11 8.76 -27.23
CA MET A 1 -32.82 8.89 -26.54
C MET A 1 -32.31 7.49 -26.27
N ALA A 2 -31.23 7.06 -26.92
CA ALA A 2 -30.63 5.74 -26.70
C ALA A 2 -29.83 5.75 -25.39
N ASN A 3 -29.95 4.69 -24.60
CA ASN A 3 -29.23 4.54 -23.33
C ASN A 3 -27.74 4.30 -23.60
N TYR A 4 -26.87 4.90 -22.78
CA TYR A 4 -25.40 4.78 -22.84
C TYR A 4 -24.89 3.32 -22.84
N TYR A 5 -25.70 2.37 -22.37
CA TYR A 5 -25.39 0.95 -22.34
C TYR A 5 -25.57 0.21 -23.68
N ASP A 6 -26.27 0.78 -24.67
CA ASP A 6 -26.58 0.10 -25.94
C ASP A 6 -25.43 0.16 -26.97
N VAL A 7 -24.30 0.81 -26.67
CA VAL A 7 -23.19 1.03 -27.63
C VAL A 7 -22.00 0.08 -27.43
N ILE A 8 -21.98 -0.75 -26.38
CA ILE A 8 -20.87 -1.70 -26.18
C ILE A 8 -21.23 -3.05 -26.79
N SER A 9 -20.82 -3.23 -28.06
CA SER A 9 -20.79 -4.50 -28.78
C SER A 9 -20.34 -5.66 -27.88
N THR A 10 -21.27 -6.58 -27.60
CA THR A 10 -21.13 -7.72 -26.68
C THR A 10 -20.38 -8.88 -27.32
N LYS A 11 -19.15 -8.66 -27.77
CA LYS A 11 -18.20 -9.76 -28.01
C LYS A 11 -16.96 -9.50 -27.19
N ARG A 12 -16.97 -9.96 -25.94
CA ARG A 12 -15.77 -10.00 -25.10
C ARG A 12 -14.69 -10.74 -25.89
N ALA A 13 -13.57 -10.07 -26.13
CA ALA A 13 -12.41 -10.72 -26.73
C ALA A 13 -12.00 -11.91 -25.85
N SER A 14 -11.49 -12.97 -26.47
CA SER A 14 -10.92 -14.10 -25.71
C SER A 14 -9.72 -13.59 -24.92
N ILE A 15 -9.78 -13.74 -23.59
CA ILE A 15 -8.67 -13.38 -22.70
C ILE A 15 -7.73 -14.57 -22.68
N THR A 16 -6.46 -14.36 -23.06
CA THR A 16 -5.44 -15.41 -23.13
C THR A 16 -4.40 -15.31 -22.02
N HIS A 17 -4.26 -14.13 -21.40
CA HIS A 17 -3.23 -13.85 -20.40
C HIS A 17 -3.79 -12.92 -19.32
N ILE A 18 -3.30 -13.08 -18.10
CA ILE A 18 -3.59 -12.23 -16.95
C ILE A 18 -2.25 -11.80 -16.34
N LEU A 19 -2.15 -10.52 -15.97
CA LEU A 19 -1.02 -9.98 -15.22
C LEU A 19 -1.51 -9.66 -13.82
N PHE A 20 -0.88 -10.28 -12.81
CA PHE A 20 -1.19 -10.05 -11.42
C PHE A 20 -0.21 -9.05 -10.82
N ASP A 21 -0.74 -8.08 -10.08
CA ASP A 21 0.06 -7.34 -9.11
C ASP A 21 0.41 -8.26 -7.94
N MET A 22 1.52 -8.03 -7.26
CA MET A 22 1.96 -8.89 -6.15
C MET A 22 1.49 -8.33 -4.81
N ASP A 23 1.81 -7.06 -4.56
CA ASP A 23 1.60 -6.38 -3.30
C ASP A 23 0.13 -6.02 -3.10
N GLY A 24 -0.45 -6.40 -1.96
CA GLY A 24 -1.86 -6.17 -1.66
C GLY A 24 -2.85 -7.00 -2.50
N LEU A 25 -2.37 -7.81 -3.45
CA LEU A 25 -3.20 -8.73 -4.25
C LEU A 25 -2.86 -10.20 -4.00
N LEU A 26 -1.59 -10.60 -4.13
CA LEU A 26 -1.15 -11.98 -3.85
C LEU A 26 -0.65 -12.10 -2.40
N LEU A 27 0.01 -11.06 -1.91
CA LEU A 27 0.59 -10.99 -0.57
C LEU A 27 -0.02 -9.85 0.24
N ASP A 28 -0.28 -10.10 1.53
CA ASP A 28 -0.77 -9.10 2.50
C ASP A 28 0.37 -8.19 2.99
N THR A 29 1.01 -7.47 2.07
CA THR A 29 2.11 -6.55 2.39
C THR A 29 1.60 -5.24 3.00
N GLU A 30 0.36 -4.85 2.72
CA GLU A 30 -0.32 -3.68 3.28
C GLU A 30 -0.39 -3.68 4.81
N ASN A 31 -0.60 -4.86 5.40
CA ASN A 31 -0.60 -5.01 6.85
C ASN A 31 0.79 -4.75 7.44
N LEU A 32 1.86 -5.24 6.80
CA LEU A 32 3.23 -5.00 7.25
C LEU A 32 3.62 -3.52 7.15
N TYR A 33 3.28 -2.87 6.04
CA TYR A 33 3.47 -1.42 5.88
C TYR A 33 2.77 -0.62 6.97
N THR A 34 1.54 -1.01 7.33
CA THR A 34 0.77 -0.35 8.39
C THR A 34 1.45 -0.53 9.75
N GLN A 35 1.84 -1.76 10.10
CA GLN A 35 2.51 -2.07 11.36
C GLN A 35 3.83 -1.31 11.55
N VAL A 36 4.66 -1.21 10.50
CA VAL A 36 5.93 -0.47 10.58
C VAL A 36 5.68 1.01 10.82
N GLN A 37 4.73 1.60 10.10
CA GLN A 37 4.39 3.02 10.24
C GLN A 37 3.81 3.35 11.61
N GLU A 38 2.90 2.52 12.13
CA GLU A 38 2.39 2.61 13.50
C GLU A 38 3.52 2.57 14.53
N LYS A 39 4.44 1.62 14.40
CA LYS A 39 5.58 1.47 15.31
C LYS A 39 6.54 2.67 15.24
N ILE A 40 6.72 3.26 14.06
CA ILE A 40 7.52 4.48 13.89
C ILE A 40 6.85 5.66 14.61
N LEU A 41 5.55 5.90 14.37
CA LEU A 41 4.80 7.02 14.98
C LEU A 41 4.62 6.88 16.49
N ALA A 42 4.47 5.65 16.99
CA ALA A 42 4.32 5.40 18.42
C ALA A 42 5.50 5.95 19.25
N ARG A 43 6.72 5.98 18.68
CA ARG A 43 7.91 6.57 19.34
C ARG A 43 7.80 8.07 19.56
N PHE A 44 6.94 8.75 18.81
CA PHE A 44 6.67 10.19 18.91
C PHE A 44 5.34 10.49 19.62
N GLY A 45 4.68 9.47 20.19
CA GLY A 45 3.35 9.61 20.80
C GLY A 45 2.26 9.94 19.77
N LYS A 46 2.45 9.57 18.51
CA LYS A 46 1.50 9.76 17.42
C LYS A 46 0.88 8.42 17.00
N THR A 47 -0.26 8.49 16.34
CA THR A 47 -0.97 7.32 15.81
C THR A 47 -0.98 7.39 14.29
N PHE A 48 -0.76 6.25 13.63
CA PHE A 48 -0.96 6.13 12.19
C PHE A 48 -2.44 5.86 11.92
N ASP A 49 -3.14 6.83 11.37
CA ASP A 49 -4.58 6.76 11.15
C ASP A 49 -4.94 6.56 9.67
N TRP A 50 -6.21 6.22 9.43
CA TRP A 50 -6.70 6.00 8.09
C TRP A 50 -6.58 7.22 7.17
N PRO A 51 -6.90 8.47 7.61
CA PRO A 51 -6.67 9.67 6.81
C PRO A 51 -5.22 9.83 6.34
N LEU A 52 -4.24 9.61 7.21
CA LEU A 52 -2.82 9.67 6.84
C LEU A 52 -2.47 8.57 5.84
N LYS A 53 -2.91 7.34 6.09
CA LYS A 53 -2.71 6.21 5.16
C LYS A 53 -3.24 6.53 3.76
N VAL A 54 -4.46 7.02 3.64
CA VAL A 54 -5.09 7.33 2.34
C VAL A 54 -4.31 8.38 1.56
N LYS A 55 -3.77 9.42 2.22
CA LYS A 55 -2.97 10.44 1.55
C LYS A 55 -1.66 9.89 0.98
N MET A 56 -1.11 8.87 1.63
CA MET A 56 0.14 8.22 1.26
C MET A 56 -0.01 7.19 0.11
N MET A 57 -1.19 6.61 -0.08
CA MET A 57 -1.43 5.55 -1.06
C MET A 57 -1.24 6.04 -2.50
N GLY A 58 -0.61 5.20 -3.33
CA GLY A 58 -0.35 5.49 -4.75
C GLY A 58 0.73 6.56 -5.00
N LYS A 59 1.41 7.03 -3.96
CA LYS A 59 2.51 8.01 -4.06
C LYS A 59 3.87 7.34 -4.18
N LYS A 60 4.83 8.07 -4.74
CA LYS A 60 6.23 7.62 -4.74
C LYS A 60 6.76 7.61 -3.30
N SER A 61 7.75 6.76 -3.02
CA SER A 61 8.28 6.57 -1.65
C SER A 61 8.64 7.87 -0.94
N LEU A 62 9.36 8.78 -1.60
CA LEU A 62 9.76 10.06 -1.01
C LEU A 62 8.58 11.02 -0.78
N GLU A 63 7.63 11.09 -1.71
CA GLU A 63 6.42 11.92 -1.57
C GLU A 63 5.55 11.39 -0.41
N SER A 64 5.40 10.06 -0.32
CA SER A 64 4.71 9.39 0.77
C SER A 64 5.39 9.68 2.12
N ALA A 65 6.73 9.63 2.15
CA ALA A 65 7.52 9.95 3.33
C ALA A 65 7.39 11.41 3.77
N GLN A 66 7.33 12.35 2.82
CA GLN A 66 7.08 13.77 3.10
C GLN A 66 5.71 13.95 3.75
N ILE A 67 4.66 13.37 3.16
CA ILE A 67 3.30 13.38 3.72
C ILE A 67 3.31 12.79 5.14
N PHE A 68 3.99 11.65 5.32
CA PHE A 68 4.06 10.99 6.62
C PHE A 68 4.63 11.90 7.70
N VAL A 69 5.78 12.54 7.48
CA VAL A 69 6.44 13.35 8.51
C VAL A 69 5.75 14.69 8.75
N GLU A 70 5.23 15.31 7.69
CA GLU A 70 4.53 16.60 7.76
C GLU A 70 3.16 16.45 8.42
N ASP A 71 2.32 15.54 7.95
CA ASP A 71 0.94 15.41 8.42
C ASP A 71 0.85 14.74 9.81
N SER A 72 1.84 13.94 10.20
CA SER A 72 1.92 13.42 11.58
C SER A 72 2.52 14.43 12.56
N GLY A 73 3.10 15.53 12.05
CA GLY A 73 3.70 16.60 12.85
C GLY A 73 4.99 16.18 13.56
N ILE A 74 5.82 15.36 12.89
CA ILE A 74 7.12 14.91 13.40
C ILE A 74 8.31 15.41 12.57
N SER A 75 8.07 16.31 11.61
CA SER A 75 9.08 16.83 10.68
C SER A 75 10.30 17.45 11.37
N ASP A 76 10.14 17.98 12.59
CA ASP A 76 11.24 18.54 13.38
C ASP A 76 12.16 17.45 14.00
N SER A 77 11.69 16.21 14.07
CA SER A 77 12.38 15.08 14.71
C SER A 77 12.84 13.99 13.73
N LEU A 78 12.20 13.89 12.56
CA LEU A 78 12.47 12.85 11.58
C LEU A 78 12.34 13.40 10.16
N THR A 79 13.40 13.30 9.36
CA THR A 79 13.32 13.68 7.94
C THR A 79 12.66 12.57 7.11
N PRO A 80 12.09 12.89 5.93
CA PRO A 80 11.53 11.89 5.03
C PRO A 80 12.50 10.76 4.67
N GLU A 81 13.78 11.09 4.47
CA GLU A 81 14.83 10.12 4.12
C GLU A 81 15.15 9.19 5.30
N GLN A 82 15.24 9.74 6.51
CA GLN A 82 15.45 8.95 7.73
C GLN A 82 14.26 8.04 8.01
N PHE A 83 13.04 8.51 7.75
CA PHE A 83 11.85 7.67 7.79
C PHE A 83 11.95 6.50 6.82
N LEU A 84 12.33 6.74 5.56
CA LEU A 84 12.48 5.68 4.56
C LEU A 84 13.50 4.62 4.98
N ILE A 85 14.67 5.04 5.44
CA ILE A 85 15.73 4.13 5.93
C ILE A 85 15.20 3.25 7.06
N GLN A 86 14.56 3.86 8.07
CA GLN A 86 14.04 3.11 9.21
C GLN A 86 12.89 2.18 8.83
N ARG A 87 12.02 2.63 7.92
CA ARG A 87 10.90 1.85 7.41
C ARG A 87 11.40 0.63 6.64
N GLU A 88 12.39 0.79 5.76
CA GLU A 88 12.97 -0.28 4.96
C GLU A 88 13.67 -1.32 5.84
N ASP A 89 14.51 -0.90 6.77
CA ASP A 89 15.15 -1.82 7.74
C ASP A 89 14.10 -2.65 8.49
N MET A 90 13.03 -2.03 8.97
CA MET A 90 11.96 -2.75 9.68
C MET A 90 11.16 -3.69 8.77
N LEU A 91 10.93 -3.31 7.51
CA LEU A 91 10.22 -4.13 6.53
C LEU A 91 11.05 -5.34 6.10
N ASP A 92 12.36 -5.20 5.92
CA ASP A 92 13.25 -6.31 5.54
C ASP A 92 13.17 -7.47 6.55
N HIS A 93 12.99 -7.15 7.83
CA HIS A 93 12.79 -8.15 8.88
C HIS A 93 11.37 -8.74 8.89
N LEU A 94 10.36 -8.00 8.42
CA LEU A 94 8.96 -8.43 8.46
C LEU A 94 8.49 -9.13 7.18
N PHE A 95 9.03 -8.79 6.02
CA PHE A 95 8.64 -9.40 4.74
C PHE A 95 8.69 -10.94 4.73
N PRO A 96 9.68 -11.62 5.36
CA PRO A 96 9.67 -13.07 5.46
C PRO A 96 8.45 -13.67 6.19
N THR A 97 7.73 -12.85 6.96
CA THR A 97 6.53 -13.24 7.70
C THR A 97 5.23 -12.91 6.97
N CYS A 98 5.31 -12.32 5.77
CA CYS A 98 4.14 -11.91 5.00
C CYS A 98 3.25 -13.11 4.66
N LYS A 99 1.94 -12.90 4.80
CA LYS A 99 0.93 -13.91 4.51
C LYS A 99 0.41 -13.73 3.09
N GLN A 100 0.02 -14.84 2.48
CA GLN A 100 -0.75 -14.82 1.24
C GLN A 100 -2.14 -14.20 1.45
N MET A 101 -2.66 -13.57 0.41
CA MET A 101 -4.02 -13.04 0.40
C MET A 101 -5.06 -14.17 0.38
N PRO A 102 -6.19 -14.01 1.09
CA PRO A 102 -7.29 -14.98 1.02
C PRO A 102 -7.76 -15.17 -0.43
N GLY A 103 -7.88 -16.43 -0.85
CA GLY A 103 -8.35 -16.77 -2.20
C GLY A 103 -7.26 -16.81 -3.27
N LEU A 104 -5.99 -16.53 -2.94
CA LEU A 104 -4.86 -16.60 -3.89
C LEU A 104 -4.86 -17.92 -4.67
N PHE A 105 -4.85 -19.07 -3.98
CA PHE A 105 -4.81 -20.37 -4.65
C PHE A 105 -6.04 -20.63 -5.51
N ALA A 106 -7.24 -20.29 -5.02
CA ALA A 106 -8.47 -20.43 -5.80
C ALA A 106 -8.53 -19.50 -7.03
N PHE A 107 -7.66 -18.49 -7.10
CA PHE A 107 -7.62 -17.54 -8.21
C PHE A 107 -6.59 -17.92 -9.28
N ILE A 108 -5.56 -18.67 -8.90
CA ILE A 108 -4.46 -19.09 -9.79
C ILE A 108 -4.57 -20.56 -10.25
N GLU A 109 -5.29 -21.41 -9.52
CA GLU A 109 -5.64 -22.79 -9.90
C GLU A 109 -6.91 -22.86 -10.76
#